data_AF-A0A7D9HMH2-F1
#
_entry.id   AF-A0A7D9HMH2-F1
#
_cell.length_a   1.000
_cell.length_b   1.000
_cell.length_c   1.000
_cell.angle_alpha   90.00
_cell.angle_beta   90.00
_cell.angle_gamma   90.00
#
_symmetry.space_group_name_H-M   'P 1'
#
loop_
_entity.id
_entity.type
_entity.pdbx_description
1 polymer ?
#
loop_
_entity_poly.entity_id
_entity_poly.type
_entity_poly.pdbx_seq_one_letter_code
_entity_poly.pdbx_strand_id
1 'polypeptide(L)'
;MTAPECTRRCEAEPGCVMAKFSSAASLCWLSKSRKMAPLGNGCDGKFKNIYDYFVKPLDECDVSERQCPDHSECLFEKGHRYCKCRGGFEQHGKQCKDINECALYDDLCGEHAHCVNTLGSYKCSCNRHYIGDGVICLQKQERHAISFGQGPVSSS
;
A
#
# COMPACT_ATOMS: atom_id res chain seq x y z
N MET A 1 10.91 48.66 -2.23
CA MET A 1 9.70 49.04 -2.98
C MET A 1 8.57 49.25 -2.00
N THR A 2 7.78 50.32 -2.17
CA THR A 2 6.62 50.60 -1.31
C THR A 2 5.37 49.90 -1.86
N ALA A 3 4.38 49.58 -1.01
CA ALA A 3 3.10 48.97 -1.41
C ALA A 3 2.44 49.57 -2.69
N PRO A 4 2.45 50.91 -2.92
CA PRO A 4 1.91 51.49 -4.15
C PRO A 4 2.69 51.17 -5.43
N GLU A 5 3.94 50.72 -5.35
CA GLU A 5 4.73 50.28 -6.52
C GLU A 5 4.40 48.84 -6.95
N CYS A 6 3.97 47.97 -6.02
CA CYS A 6 3.51 46.62 -6.34
C CYS A 6 2.16 46.61 -7.06
N THR A 7 1.24 47.49 -6.64
CA THR A 7 -0.08 47.64 -7.28
C THR A 7 0.03 48.03 -8.75
N ARG A 8 0.97 48.91 -9.10
CA ARG A 8 1.17 49.35 -10.48
C ARG A 8 1.75 48.26 -11.38
N ARG A 9 2.50 47.29 -10.84
CA ARG A 9 2.98 46.10 -11.59
C ARG A 9 1.88 45.04 -11.74
N CYS A 10 1.07 44.87 -10.69
CA CYS A 10 -0.34 44.45 -10.71
C CYS A 10 -1.06 44.58 -12.05
N GLU A 11 -1.35 45.84 -12.37
CA GLU A 11 -2.27 46.27 -13.41
C GLU A 11 -1.67 46.17 -14.82
N ALA A 12 -0.35 45.96 -14.94
CA ALA A 12 0.36 45.85 -16.22
C ALA A 12 0.41 44.41 -16.77
N GLU A 13 0.10 43.39 -15.96
CA GLU A 13 0.16 41.98 -16.35
C GLU A 13 -1.21 41.43 -16.79
N PRO A 14 -1.36 40.90 -18.01
CA PRO A 14 -2.62 40.35 -18.47
C PRO A 14 -3.00 39.10 -17.66
N GLY A 15 -4.01 39.22 -16.81
CA GLY A 15 -4.55 38.14 -15.96
C GLY A 15 -4.42 38.35 -14.46
N CYS A 16 -3.80 39.46 -14.02
CA CYS A 16 -3.75 39.87 -12.62
C CYS A 16 -5.00 40.68 -12.24
N VAL A 17 -5.67 40.32 -11.14
CA VAL A 17 -6.85 41.01 -10.59
C VAL A 17 -6.52 41.44 -9.17
N MET A 18 -6.81 42.67 -8.78
CA MET A 18 -6.59 43.15 -7.41
C MET A 18 -7.82 42.82 -6.55
N ALA A 19 -7.66 42.01 -5.50
CA ALA A 19 -8.73 41.78 -4.52
C ALA A 19 -8.52 42.70 -3.30
N LYS A 20 -9.42 43.68 -3.12
CA LYS A 20 -9.44 44.53 -1.93
C LYS A 20 -10.12 43.79 -0.78
N PHE A 21 -9.40 43.55 0.31
CA PHE A 21 -9.99 43.09 1.58
C PHE A 21 -10.11 44.26 2.57
N SER A 22 -11.09 44.18 3.47
CA SER A 22 -11.45 45.23 4.44
C SER A 22 -10.37 45.55 5.51
N SER A 23 -9.24 44.85 5.50
CA SER A 23 -8.07 45.14 6.33
C SER A 23 -6.90 45.47 5.40
N ALA A 24 -6.12 46.50 5.74
CA ALA A 24 -5.14 47.23 4.92
C ALA A 24 -3.99 46.41 4.27
N ALA A 25 -4.30 45.32 3.56
CA ALA A 25 -3.40 44.49 2.79
C ALA A 25 -4.00 44.27 1.39
N SER A 26 -3.33 44.79 0.37
CA SER A 26 -3.66 44.51 -1.03
C SER A 26 -3.06 43.16 -1.40
N LEU A 27 -3.92 42.19 -1.74
CA LEU A 27 -3.49 40.90 -2.28
C LEU A 27 -3.68 40.93 -3.81
N CYS A 28 -2.60 40.69 -4.55
CA CYS A 28 -2.63 40.60 -6.00
C CYS A 28 -2.98 39.15 -6.41
N TRP A 29 -3.96 39.01 -7.28
CA TRP A 29 -4.64 37.74 -7.60
C TRP A 29 -4.30 37.34 -9.04
N LEU A 30 -3.76 36.15 -9.29
CA LEU A 30 -3.59 35.62 -10.66
C LEU A 30 -4.81 34.77 -11.02
N SER A 31 -5.62 35.25 -11.95
CA SER A 31 -7.00 34.77 -12.19
C SER A 31 -7.17 33.40 -12.86
N LYS A 32 -6.15 32.52 -12.92
CA LYS A 32 -6.33 31.19 -13.52
C LYS A 32 -5.95 29.96 -12.69
N SER A 33 -5.50 30.12 -11.44
CA SER A 33 -4.99 28.94 -10.70
C SER A 33 -5.43 28.73 -9.24
N ARG A 34 -6.30 29.57 -8.64
CA ARG A 34 -6.81 29.38 -7.25
C ARG A 34 -5.76 28.79 -6.27
N LYS A 35 -4.60 29.43 -6.09
CA LYS A 35 -3.60 29.01 -5.08
C LYS A 35 -3.12 30.21 -4.28
N MET A 36 -3.15 30.06 -2.96
CA MET A 36 -2.72 31.04 -1.95
C MET A 36 -1.19 31.03 -1.84
N ALA A 37 -0.56 32.21 -1.69
CA ALA A 37 0.82 32.34 -1.24
C ALA A 37 0.89 33.36 -0.09
N PRO A 38 1.59 33.08 1.02
CA PRO A 38 1.79 34.06 2.09
C PRO A 38 2.77 35.16 1.64
N LEU A 39 2.52 36.40 2.08
CA LEU A 39 3.43 37.53 1.92
C LEU A 39 4.62 37.34 2.87
N GLY A 40 5.72 36.78 2.37
CA GLY A 40 7.04 36.95 2.98
C GLY A 40 7.57 38.36 2.73
N ASN A 41 8.30 38.91 3.70
CA ASN A 41 8.93 40.23 3.60
C ASN A 41 10.01 40.24 2.52
N GLY A 42 9.70 40.74 1.33
CA GLY A 42 10.70 41.04 0.31
C GLY A 42 10.24 40.74 -1.11
N CYS A 43 10.06 41.78 -1.92
CA CYS A 43 9.85 41.68 -3.36
C CYS A 43 11.18 41.43 -4.10
N ASP A 44 11.97 40.47 -3.65
CA ASP A 44 13.14 40.00 -4.39
C ASP A 44 12.69 38.86 -5.28
N GLY A 45 12.15 39.28 -6.44
CA GLY A 45 11.76 38.41 -7.53
C GLY A 45 12.93 37.56 -8.02
N LYS A 46 13.07 36.37 -7.44
CA LYS A 46 13.53 35.19 -8.18
C LYS A 46 12.29 34.41 -8.54
N PHE A 47 11.63 34.83 -9.62
CA PHE A 47 10.55 34.05 -10.23
C PHE A 47 11.18 32.79 -10.80
N LYS A 48 11.23 31.75 -9.97
CA LYS A 48 11.21 30.38 -10.49
C LYS A 48 9.85 30.23 -11.17
N ASN A 49 9.85 29.83 -12.44
CA ASN A 49 8.62 29.53 -13.19
C ASN A 49 7.67 28.72 -12.29
N ILE A 50 6.35 28.82 -12.44
CA ILE A 50 5.43 27.96 -11.65
C ILE A 50 5.64 26.46 -11.94
N TYR A 51 6.34 26.16 -13.04
CA TYR A 51 6.87 24.83 -13.39
C TYR A 51 8.18 24.45 -12.68
N ASP A 52 8.84 25.40 -12.02
CA ASP A 52 10.16 25.27 -11.37
C ASP A 52 10.04 25.19 -9.83
N TYR A 53 8.83 25.41 -9.30
CA TYR A 53 8.41 24.80 -8.04
C TYR A 53 7.84 23.44 -8.42
N PHE A 54 8.57 22.36 -8.15
CA PHE A 54 8.06 20.99 -8.22
C PHE A 54 6.69 20.94 -7.51
N VAL A 55 5.60 21.05 -8.25
CA VAL A 55 4.31 20.54 -7.79
C VAL A 55 4.54 19.06 -7.81
N LYS A 56 5.03 18.51 -6.69
CA LYS A 56 4.99 17.07 -6.47
C LYS A 56 3.55 16.68 -6.81
N PRO A 57 3.35 15.76 -7.75
CA PRO A 57 2.01 15.28 -8.03
C PRO A 57 1.37 14.90 -6.70
N LEU A 58 0.16 15.40 -6.45
CA LEU A 58 -0.58 15.06 -5.24
C LEU A 58 -0.67 13.55 -5.21
N ASP A 59 -0.11 12.92 -4.18
CA ASP A 59 -0.27 11.49 -4.00
C ASP A 59 -1.75 11.24 -3.72
N GLU A 60 -2.45 10.77 -4.73
CA GLU A 60 -3.89 10.51 -4.63
C GLU A 60 -4.19 9.34 -3.68
N CYS A 61 -3.18 8.57 -3.24
CA CYS A 61 -3.33 7.56 -2.19
C CYS A 61 -3.42 8.19 -0.78
N ASP A 62 -2.91 9.41 -0.57
CA ASP A 62 -3.02 10.13 0.70
C ASP A 62 -4.40 10.82 0.88
N VAL A 63 -5.16 10.94 -0.20
CA VAL A 63 -6.43 11.68 -0.24
C VAL A 63 -7.57 10.66 -0.38
N SER A 64 -8.09 10.21 0.77
CA SER A 64 -8.90 8.98 0.96
C SER A 64 -10.23 8.83 0.20
N GLU A 65 -10.55 9.65 -0.81
CA GLU A 65 -11.86 9.65 -1.48
C GLU A 65 -12.11 8.42 -2.38
N ARG A 66 -11.09 7.61 -2.69
CA ARG A 66 -11.25 6.43 -3.54
C ARG A 66 -10.48 5.23 -3.00
N GLN A 67 -11.19 4.34 -2.34
CA GLN A 67 -10.61 3.10 -1.81
C GLN A 67 -10.30 2.11 -2.94
N CYS A 68 -9.12 1.49 -2.85
CA CYS A 68 -8.77 0.33 -3.66
C CYS A 68 -9.57 -0.91 -3.20
N PRO A 69 -9.77 -1.93 -4.05
CA PRO A 69 -10.49 -3.15 -3.66
C PRO A 69 -9.81 -3.87 -2.49
N ASP A 70 -10.54 -4.76 -1.83
CA ASP A 70 -9.96 -5.62 -0.78
C ASP A 70 -8.75 -6.39 -1.31
N HIS A 71 -7.81 -6.66 -0.40
CA HIS A 71 -6.55 -7.36 -0.68
C HIS A 71 -5.65 -6.67 -1.73
N SER A 72 -5.77 -5.35 -1.87
CA SER A 72 -4.87 -4.54 -2.71
C SER A 72 -4.13 -3.47 -1.91
N GLU A 73 -3.14 -2.87 -2.57
CA GLU A 73 -2.38 -1.70 -2.13
C GLU A 73 -2.55 -0.56 -3.14
N CYS A 74 -2.68 0.67 -2.64
CA CYS A 74 -2.68 1.86 -3.47
C CYS A 74 -1.23 2.26 -3.75
N LEU A 75 -0.87 2.40 -5.01
CA LEU A 75 0.45 2.82 -5.45
C LEU A 75 0.34 4.09 -6.29
N PHE A 76 1.32 4.97 -6.13
CA PHE A 76 1.42 6.23 -6.87
C PHE A 76 2.73 6.27 -7.65
N GLU A 77 2.64 6.21 -8.97
CA GLU A 77 3.81 6.28 -9.85
C GLU A 77 3.55 7.18 -11.04
N LYS A 78 4.58 7.91 -11.50
CA LYS A 78 4.53 8.72 -12.72
C LYS A 78 3.32 9.67 -12.77
N GLY A 79 2.90 10.20 -11.63
CA GLY A 79 1.82 11.18 -11.54
C GLY A 79 0.40 10.61 -11.63
N HIS A 80 0.21 9.29 -11.50
CA HIS A 80 -1.11 8.68 -11.39
C HIS A 80 -1.13 7.61 -10.30
N ARG A 81 -2.30 7.40 -9.68
CA ARG A 81 -2.54 6.28 -8.78
C ARG A 81 -3.00 5.04 -9.54
N TYR A 82 -2.66 3.87 -9.01
CA TYR A 82 -3.23 2.61 -9.43
C TYR A 82 -3.32 1.65 -8.23
N CYS A 83 -4.24 0.68 -8.30
CA CYS A 83 -4.38 -0.34 -7.27
C CYS A 83 -3.69 -1.62 -7.75
N LYS A 84 -2.88 -2.22 -6.90
CA LYS A 84 -2.18 -3.47 -7.18
C LYS A 84 -2.60 -4.51 -6.15
N CYS A 85 -2.90 -5.74 -6.58
CA CYS A 85 -3.17 -6.83 -5.64
C CYS A 85 -1.93 -7.11 -4.77
N ARG A 86 -2.17 -7.39 -3.48
CA ARG A 86 -1.12 -7.83 -2.57
C ARG A 86 -0.60 -9.22 -3.01
N GLY A 87 0.58 -9.60 -2.54
CA GLY A 87 1.11 -10.95 -2.78
C GLY A 87 0.12 -12.04 -2.32
N GLY A 88 0.02 -13.12 -3.09
CA GLY A 88 -0.98 -14.19 -2.90
C GLY A 88 -2.35 -13.91 -3.54
N PHE A 89 -2.50 -12.78 -4.25
CA PHE A 89 -3.74 -12.44 -4.95
C PHE A 89 -3.49 -12.07 -6.41
N GLU A 90 -4.42 -12.41 -7.28
CA GLU A 90 -4.42 -12.09 -8.70
C GLU A 90 -5.55 -11.12 -9.08
N GLN A 91 -5.29 -10.29 -10.11
CA GLN A 91 -6.25 -9.32 -10.59
C GLN A 91 -7.34 -10.00 -11.41
N HIS A 92 -8.58 -9.93 -10.92
CA HIS A 92 -9.75 -10.47 -11.61
C HIS A 92 -10.80 -9.36 -11.82
N GLY A 93 -10.64 -8.60 -12.91
CA GLY A 93 -11.48 -7.43 -13.19
C GLY A 93 -11.13 -6.26 -12.28
N LYS A 94 -12.04 -5.87 -11.38
CA LYS A 94 -11.81 -4.82 -10.35
C LYS A 94 -11.48 -5.38 -8.96
N GLN A 95 -11.42 -6.70 -8.81
CA GLN A 95 -11.20 -7.35 -7.51
C GLN A 95 -9.88 -8.11 -7.53
N CYS A 96 -9.30 -8.28 -6.35
CA CYS A 96 -8.18 -9.17 -6.11
C CYS A 96 -8.72 -10.49 -5.58
N LYS A 97 -8.51 -11.57 -6.33
CA LYS A 97 -8.90 -12.92 -5.93
C LYS A 97 -7.70 -13.65 -5.38
N ASP A 98 -7.95 -14.47 -4.37
CA ASP A 98 -6.97 -15.38 -3.81
C ASP A 98 -6.40 -16.31 -4.90
N ILE A 99 -5.08 -16.44 -4.94
CA ILE A 99 -4.42 -17.42 -5.79
C ILE A 99 -4.46 -18.74 -5.04
N ASN A 100 -5.00 -19.79 -5.66
CA ASN A 100 -4.91 -21.12 -5.08
C ASN A 100 -3.56 -21.76 -5.48
N GLU A 101 -2.51 -21.52 -4.71
CA GLU A 101 -1.19 -22.03 -5.06
C GLU A 101 -1.17 -23.57 -5.08
N CYS A 102 -1.95 -24.23 -4.23
CA CYS A 102 -2.08 -25.69 -4.19
C CYS A 102 -2.69 -26.30 -5.47
N ALA A 103 -3.43 -25.51 -6.25
CA ALA A 103 -3.98 -25.95 -7.54
C ALA A 103 -3.05 -25.63 -8.72
N LEU A 104 -2.05 -24.77 -8.52
CA LEU A 104 -1.12 -24.33 -9.55
C LEU A 104 0.21 -25.08 -9.50
N TYR A 105 0.60 -25.56 -8.32
CA TYR A 105 1.92 -26.14 -8.07
C TYR A 105 1.79 -27.40 -7.21
N ASP A 106 2.28 -28.53 -7.72
CA ASP A 106 2.24 -29.82 -7.01
C ASP A 106 3.38 -29.96 -5.97
N ASP A 107 4.52 -29.30 -6.20
CA ASP A 107 5.75 -29.45 -5.40
C ASP A 107 5.91 -28.39 -4.28
N LEU A 108 4.80 -27.79 -3.81
CA LEU A 108 4.85 -26.75 -2.76
C LEU A 108 5.19 -27.29 -1.37
N CYS A 109 4.85 -28.55 -1.13
CA CYS A 109 4.97 -29.20 0.17
C CYS A 109 5.96 -30.36 0.11
N GLY A 110 6.48 -30.72 1.29
CA GLY A 110 7.39 -31.84 1.44
C GLY A 110 6.75 -33.19 1.11
N GLU A 111 7.59 -34.20 0.93
CA GLU A 111 7.13 -35.58 0.82
C GLU A 111 6.29 -35.96 2.05
N HIS A 112 5.19 -36.68 1.82
CA HIS A 112 4.21 -37.04 2.85
C HIS A 112 3.52 -35.84 3.52
N ALA A 113 3.41 -34.70 2.84
CA ALA A 113 2.52 -33.61 3.22
C ALA A 113 1.42 -33.39 2.17
N HIS A 114 0.38 -32.64 2.55
CA HIS A 114 -0.62 -32.10 1.64
C HIS A 114 -0.67 -30.58 1.75
N CYS A 115 -0.93 -29.93 0.62
CA CYS A 115 -1.13 -28.50 0.52
C CYS A 115 -2.56 -28.12 0.90
N VAL A 116 -2.70 -27.05 1.66
CA VAL A 116 -3.97 -26.44 2.07
C VAL A 116 -3.95 -24.97 1.68
N ASN A 117 -4.84 -24.58 0.76
CA ASN A 117 -4.96 -23.19 0.34
C ASN A 117 -5.47 -22.31 1.48
N THR A 118 -4.92 -21.12 1.64
CA THR A 118 -5.35 -20.14 2.65
C THR A 118 -5.47 -18.75 2.02
N LEU A 119 -6.16 -17.82 2.68
CA LEU A 119 -6.33 -16.50 2.09
C LEU A 119 -4.98 -15.74 2.02
N GLY A 120 -4.51 -15.47 0.81
CA GLY A 120 -3.27 -14.79 0.46
C GLY A 120 -2.01 -15.66 0.56
N SER A 121 -2.13 -16.98 0.75
CA SER A 121 -1.00 -17.90 0.86
C SER A 121 -1.44 -19.37 0.90
N TYR A 122 -0.52 -20.29 1.18
CA TYR A 122 -0.83 -21.70 1.42
C TYR A 122 -0.15 -22.20 2.68
N LYS A 123 -0.59 -23.37 3.17
CA LYS A 123 0.06 -24.09 4.26
C LYS A 123 0.24 -25.54 3.89
N CYS A 124 1.36 -26.12 4.32
CA CYS A 124 1.62 -27.54 4.21
C CYS A 124 1.30 -28.23 5.53
N SER A 125 0.69 -29.42 5.47
CA SER A 125 0.41 -30.24 6.65
C SER A 125 0.85 -31.67 6.40
N CYS A 126 1.62 -32.23 7.33
CA CYS A 126 2.03 -33.62 7.23
C CYS A 126 0.83 -34.57 7.23
N ASN A 127 0.91 -35.60 6.39
CA ASN A 127 -0.10 -36.64 6.29
C ASN A 127 -0.23 -37.42 7.60
N ARG A 128 -1.30 -38.21 7.69
CA ARG A 128 -1.53 -39.07 8.85
C ARG A 128 -0.32 -39.98 9.09
N HIS A 129 0.06 -40.12 10.36
CA HIS A 129 1.26 -40.82 10.82
C HIS A 129 2.60 -40.13 10.49
N TYR A 130 2.58 -38.85 10.07
CA TYR A 130 3.78 -38.02 9.96
C TYR A 130 3.70 -36.77 10.84
N ILE A 131 4.84 -36.27 11.31
CA ILE A 131 4.99 -35.02 12.06
C ILE A 131 6.06 -34.13 11.43
N GLY A 132 5.85 -32.82 11.53
CA GLY A 132 6.79 -31.81 11.03
C GLY A 132 6.07 -30.51 10.66
N ASP A 133 6.74 -29.67 9.89
CA ASP A 133 6.24 -28.36 9.44
C ASP A 133 5.54 -28.41 8.07
N GLY A 134 5.43 -29.60 7.47
CA GLY A 134 4.83 -29.79 6.15
C GLY A 134 5.82 -29.63 5.00
N VAL A 135 7.02 -29.09 5.24
CA VAL A 135 8.15 -29.12 4.29
C VAL A 135 9.04 -30.33 4.58
N ILE A 136 9.21 -30.66 5.86
CA ILE A 136 9.88 -31.87 6.33
C ILE A 136 8.88 -32.65 7.16
N CYS A 137 8.56 -33.88 6.74
CA CYS A 137 7.63 -34.76 7.45
C CYS A 137 8.32 -36.08 7.79
N LEU A 138 8.38 -36.39 9.09
CA LEU A 138 8.98 -37.61 9.62
C LEU A 138 7.89 -38.54 10.14
N GLN A 139 8.03 -39.84 9.88
CA GLN A 139 7.08 -40.83 10.36
C GLN A 139 7.00 -40.79 11.89
N LYS A 140 5.77 -40.72 12.42
CA LYS A 140 5.48 -40.86 13.84
C LYS A 140 5.88 -42.27 14.24
N GLN A 141 6.90 -42.40 15.10
CA GLN A 141 7.20 -43.68 15.74
C GLN A 141 6.07 -44.01 16.70
N GLU A 142 5.09 -44.75 16.21
CA GLU A 142 4.08 -45.35 17.08
C GLU A 142 4.78 -46.43 17.88
N ARG A 143 5.14 -46.13 19.13
CA ARG A 143 5.48 -47.18 20.09
C ARG A 143 4.22 -48.03 20.20
N HIS A 144 4.18 -49.16 19.49
CA HIS A 144 3.27 -50.24 19.83
C HIS A 144 3.46 -50.47 21.32
N ALA A 145 2.46 -50.06 22.12
CA ALA A 145 2.40 -50.47 23.51
C ALA A 145 2.33 -51.98 23.44
N ILE A 146 3.45 -52.63 23.75
CA ILE A 146 3.53 -54.07 23.83
C ILE A 146 2.59 -54.45 24.97
N SER A 147 1.35 -54.81 24.66
CA SER A 147 0.47 -55.48 25.61
C SER A 147 0.93 -56.95 25.69
N PHE A 148 2.07 -57.20 26.33
CA PHE A 148 2.28 -58.55 26.85
C PHE A 148 1.40 -58.69 28.09
N GLY A 149 0.35 -59.49 27.90
CA GLY A 149 -0.55 -59.90 28.95
C GLY A 149 0.17 -60.60 30.10
N GLN A 150 -0.52 -60.54 31.23
CA GLN A 150 -0.37 -61.31 32.46
C GLN A 150 0.42 -62.64 32.35
N GLY A 151 1.37 -62.82 33.27
CA GLY A 151 1.79 -64.14 33.79
C GLY A 151 3.25 -64.21 34.29
N PRO A 152 3.57 -65.08 35.27
CA PRO A 152 2.95 -65.26 36.58
C PRO A 152 3.74 -64.52 37.69
N VAL A 153 3.08 -64.22 38.80
CA VAL A 153 3.76 -63.87 40.06
C VAL A 153 4.44 -65.12 40.62
N SER A 154 5.76 -65.17 40.59
CA SER A 154 6.53 -66.15 41.37
C SER A 154 6.79 -65.56 42.76
N SER A 155 5.91 -65.87 43.68
CA SER A 155 6.11 -65.74 45.12
C SER A 155 6.68 -67.04 45.68
N SER A 156 7.96 -67.04 46.04
CA SER A 156 8.59 -67.98 46.98
C SER A 156 9.97 -67.47 47.33
#